data_AF-F9ELL6-F1
#
_entry.id   AF-F9ELL6-F1
#
_cell.length_a   1.000
_cell.length_b   1.000
_cell.length_c   1.000
_cell.angle_alpha   90.00
_cell.angle_beta   90.00
_cell.angle_gamma   90.00
#
_symmetry.space_group_name_H-M   'P 1'
#
loop_
_entity.id
_entity.type
_entity.pdbx_description
1 polymer ?
#
loop_
_entity_poly.entity_id
_entity_poly.type
_entity_poly.pdbx_seq_one_letter_code
_entity_poly.pdbx_strand_id
1 'polypeptide(L)'
;MSFKDIILMNFYYKAPNLLGLNIDEAKKTISHSALNIREMGEVYSDLPYGTVALQEPAEGTIVKRTRNIKVWVSKESPSVFLDDLVGMNYIEASSLLNKNGMKVGEVKRIKSDLPINQVIATSPKSGEPISRGQEFDFLISNGLE
;
A
#
# COMPACT_ATOMS: atom_id res chain seq x y z
N MET A 1 21.58 -32.72 -4.84
CA MET A 1 22.26 -31.47 -4.45
C MET A 1 23.73 -31.59 -4.82
N SER A 2 24.27 -30.63 -5.58
CA SER A 2 25.64 -30.66 -6.09
C SER A 2 26.65 -30.16 -5.06
N PHE A 3 27.92 -30.57 -5.18
CA PHE A 3 29.03 -30.06 -4.37
C PHE A 3 29.18 -28.53 -4.50
N LYS A 4 28.87 -27.98 -5.67
CA LYS A 4 28.79 -26.52 -5.89
C LYS A 4 27.71 -25.88 -5.02
N ASP A 5 26.55 -26.52 -4.89
CA ASP A 5 25.42 -26.00 -4.10
C ASP A 5 25.79 -25.93 -2.61
N ILE A 6 26.49 -26.96 -2.10
CA ILE A 6 26.98 -27.03 -0.72
C ILE A 6 27.99 -25.91 -0.43
N ILE A 7 28.94 -25.68 -1.34
CA ILE A 7 29.94 -24.61 -1.19
C ILE A 7 29.25 -23.23 -1.25
N LEU A 8 28.31 -23.01 -2.16
CA LEU A 8 27.56 -21.76 -2.27
C LEU A 8 26.77 -21.45 -0.99
N MET A 9 26.09 -22.44 -0.40
CA MET A 9 25.34 -22.26 0.85
C MET A 9 26.23 -21.93 2.06
N ASN A 10 27.51 -22.28 2.03
CA ASN A 10 28.45 -21.95 3.12
C ASN A 10 28.90 -20.48 3.10
N PHE A 11 28.79 -19.78 1.96
CA PHE A 11 29.26 -18.40 1.82
C PHE A 11 28.16 -17.40 1.50
N TYR A 12 27.03 -17.85 0.95
CA TYR A 12 25.98 -16.98 0.44
C TYR A 12 24.59 -17.43 0.88
N TYR A 13 23.70 -16.47 1.02
CA TYR A 13 22.26 -16.68 1.22
C TYR A 13 21.48 -15.90 0.17
N LYS A 14 20.28 -16.38 -0.13
CA LYS A 14 19.27 -15.60 -0.85
C LYS A 14 18.52 -14.75 0.17
N ALA A 15 18.40 -13.44 -0.08
CA ALA A 15 17.63 -12.56 0.79
C ALA A 15 16.15 -13.00 0.79
N PRO A 16 15.54 -13.27 1.95
CA PRO A 16 14.13 -13.64 2.02
C PRO A 16 13.23 -12.42 1.83
N ASN A 17 11.94 -12.67 1.64
CA ASN A 17 10.92 -11.62 1.70
C ASN A 17 10.55 -11.36 3.17
N LEU A 18 10.75 -10.13 3.61
CA LEU A 18 10.38 -9.66 4.94
C LEU A 18 9.23 -8.64 4.90
N LEU A 19 8.79 -8.22 3.71
CA LEU A 19 7.74 -7.20 3.57
C LEU A 19 6.43 -7.65 4.23
N GLY A 20 5.80 -6.74 4.97
CA GLY A 20 4.54 -6.99 5.67
C GLY A 20 4.66 -7.79 6.96
N LEU A 21 5.83 -8.38 7.26
CA LEU A 21 6.08 -9.04 8.55
C LEU A 21 6.35 -7.99 9.64
N ASN A 22 5.96 -8.30 10.88
CA ASN A 22 6.51 -7.55 12.02
C ASN A 22 7.98 -7.96 12.28
N ILE A 23 8.68 -7.20 13.12
CA ILE A 23 10.11 -7.43 13.37
C ILE A 23 10.40 -8.82 13.98
N ASP A 24 9.51 -9.34 14.83
CA ASP A 24 9.71 -10.66 15.45
C ASP A 24 9.49 -11.80 14.45
N GLU A 25 8.50 -11.67 13.58
CA GLU A 25 8.27 -12.57 12.45
C GLU A 25 9.43 -12.52 11.46
N ALA A 26 9.93 -11.33 11.12
CA ALA A 26 11.09 -11.16 10.25
C ALA A 26 12.34 -11.83 10.84
N LYS A 27 12.56 -11.71 12.15
CA LYS A 27 13.66 -12.41 12.87
C LYS A 27 13.49 -13.93 12.80
N LYS A 28 12.28 -14.45 12.96
CA LYS A 28 11.98 -15.89 12.78
C LYS A 28 12.24 -16.33 11.35
N THR A 29 11.87 -15.53 10.34
CA THR A 29 12.10 -15.86 8.93
C THR A 29 13.58 -16.05 8.60
N ILE A 30 14.48 -15.27 9.22
CA ILE A 30 15.92 -15.36 8.97
C ILE A 30 16.68 -16.28 9.93
N SER A 31 16.02 -16.87 10.94
CA SER A 31 16.69 -17.57 12.05
C SER A 31 17.49 -18.81 11.64
N HIS A 32 17.18 -19.40 10.48
CA HIS A 32 17.91 -20.53 9.90
C HIS A 32 19.11 -20.11 9.03
N SER A 33 19.36 -18.80 8.94
CA SER A 33 20.49 -18.22 8.23
C SER A 33 21.41 -17.50 9.20
N ALA A 34 22.62 -17.16 8.75
CA ALA A 34 23.50 -16.25 9.46
C ALA A 34 23.32 -14.80 8.98
N LEU A 35 22.16 -14.45 8.41
CA LEU A 35 21.82 -13.06 8.11
C LEU A 35 21.42 -12.33 9.39
N ASN A 36 21.42 -11.00 9.33
CA ASN A 36 21.02 -10.14 10.44
C ASN A 36 19.97 -9.14 9.94
N ILE A 37 19.09 -8.66 10.83
CA ILE A 37 18.21 -7.53 10.53
C ILE A 37 18.81 -6.26 11.14
N ARG A 38 18.77 -5.17 10.37
CA ARG A 38 19.10 -3.83 10.86
C ARG A 38 17.93 -2.90 10.59
N GLU A 39 17.26 -2.45 11.65
CA GLU A 39 16.22 -1.44 11.55
C GLU A 39 16.86 -0.09 11.22
N MET A 40 16.34 0.57 10.18
CA MET A 40 16.85 1.84 9.66
C MET A 40 15.94 3.02 10.00
N GLY A 41 14.82 2.77 10.68
CA GLY A 41 13.80 3.76 11.04
C GLY A 41 12.46 3.48 10.36
N GLU A 42 11.64 4.52 10.28
CA GLU A 42 10.25 4.43 9.83
C GLU A 42 10.05 5.14 8.49
N VAL A 43 9.14 4.63 7.67
CA VAL A 43 8.71 5.22 6.41
C VAL A 43 7.19 5.20 6.29
N TYR A 44 6.62 6.19 5.60
CA TYR A 44 5.22 6.12 5.21
C TYR A 44 5.05 5.03 4.16
N SER A 45 4.10 4.14 4.38
CA SER A 45 3.70 3.12 3.42
C SER A 45 2.23 2.73 3.65
N ASP A 46 1.67 2.02 2.69
CA ASP A 46 0.29 1.52 2.77
C ASP A 46 0.22 0.15 3.47
N LEU A 47 1.32 -0.31 4.07
CA LEU A 47 1.34 -1.51 4.90
C LEU A 47 0.94 -1.18 6.35
N PRO A 48 0.39 -2.14 7.10
CA PRO A 48 -0.01 -1.91 8.49
C PRO A 48 1.12 -1.35 9.34
N TYR A 49 0.78 -0.46 10.27
CA TYR A 49 1.73 0.10 11.23
C TYR A 49 2.55 -1.01 11.92
N GLY A 50 3.87 -0.79 12.03
CA GLY A 50 4.77 -1.73 12.70
C GLY A 50 5.25 -2.91 11.86
N THR A 51 4.82 -3.01 10.59
CA THR A 51 5.30 -4.03 9.64
C THR A 51 6.46 -3.52 8.80
N VAL A 52 7.30 -4.40 8.25
CA VAL A 52 8.40 -4.02 7.37
C VAL A 52 7.83 -3.48 6.04
N ALA A 53 8.04 -2.20 5.79
CA ALA A 53 7.60 -1.47 4.59
C ALA A 53 8.61 -1.56 3.44
N LEU A 54 9.90 -1.59 3.76
CA LEU A 54 10.98 -1.68 2.78
C LEU A 54 12.09 -2.58 3.31
N GLN A 55 12.76 -3.28 2.40
CA GLN A 55 13.96 -4.03 2.72
C GLN A 55 15.08 -3.77 1.71
N GLU A 56 16.32 -3.81 2.19
CA GLU A 56 17.51 -3.81 1.36
C GLU A 56 18.56 -4.79 1.91
N PRO A 57 19.04 -5.77 1.12
CA PRO A 57 18.74 -5.99 -0.29
C PRO A 57 17.32 -6.50 -0.57
N ALA A 58 16.86 -6.30 -1.80
CA ALA A 58 15.56 -6.79 -2.25
C ALA A 58 15.49 -8.33 -2.17
N GLU A 59 14.27 -8.85 -2.05
CA GLU A 59 14.02 -10.29 -2.04
C GLU A 59 14.76 -10.96 -3.21
N GLY A 60 15.35 -12.12 -2.92
CA GLY A 60 15.99 -12.95 -3.92
C GLY A 60 17.42 -12.55 -4.28
N THR A 61 17.89 -11.39 -3.79
CA THR A 61 19.28 -10.98 -3.96
C THR A 61 20.22 -11.97 -3.27
N ILE A 62 21.26 -12.42 -3.97
CA ILE A 62 22.31 -13.25 -3.39
C ILE A 62 23.26 -12.36 -2.59
N VAL A 63 23.39 -12.63 -1.30
CA VAL A 63 24.21 -11.86 -0.37
C VAL A 63 25.21 -12.76 0.33
N LYS A 64 26.33 -12.18 0.76
CA LYS A 64 27.28 -12.89 1.61
C LYS A 64 26.62 -13.26 2.94
N ARG A 65 27.09 -14.35 3.56
CA ARG A 65 26.85 -14.67 4.96
C ARG A 65 27.15 -13.45 5.86
N THR A 66 26.45 -13.34 7.00
CA THR A 66 26.50 -12.22 7.97
C THR A 66 26.00 -10.86 7.46
N ARG A 67 25.44 -10.79 6.25
CA ARG A 67 24.89 -9.54 5.73
C ARG A 67 23.70 -9.05 6.59
N ASN A 68 23.69 -7.74 6.84
CA ASN A 68 22.53 -7.04 7.39
C ASN A 68 21.50 -6.80 6.28
N ILE A 69 20.30 -7.34 6.44
CA ILE A 69 19.09 -6.92 5.74
C ILE A 69 18.58 -5.68 6.46
N LYS A 70 18.75 -4.53 5.81
CA LYS A 70 18.18 -3.27 6.29
C LYS A 70 16.67 -3.34 6.12
N VAL A 71 15.93 -2.91 7.14
CA VAL A 71 14.48 -2.82 7.08
C VAL A 71 14.03 -1.43 7.53
N TRP A 72 12.99 -0.92 6.89
CA TRP A 72 12.26 0.26 7.35
C TRP A 72 10.85 -0.17 7.73
N VAL A 73 10.39 0.31 8.88
CA VAL A 73 9.09 -0.06 9.43
C VAL A 73 8.03 0.92 8.94
N SER A 74 6.84 0.41 8.61
CA SER A 74 5.69 1.22 8.26
C SER A 74 5.25 2.03 9.48
N LYS A 75 5.17 3.35 9.31
CA LYS A 75 4.41 4.22 10.22
C LYS A 75 3.00 4.53 9.70
N GLU A 76 2.56 3.79 8.67
CA GLU A 76 1.29 3.96 7.95
C GLU A 76 1.13 5.34 7.30
N SER A 77 0.72 5.39 6.04
CA SER A 77 0.40 6.66 5.39
C SER A 77 -0.69 7.38 6.20
N PRO A 78 -0.55 8.68 6.52
CA PRO A 78 -1.59 9.40 7.24
C PRO A 78 -2.87 9.37 6.41
N SER A 79 -3.98 9.00 7.03
CA SER A 79 -5.28 9.07 6.37
C SER A 79 -5.55 10.51 5.96
N VAL A 80 -5.97 10.71 4.72
CA VAL A 80 -6.50 12.00 4.27
C VAL A 80 -7.97 12.04 4.69
N PHE A 81 -8.42 13.18 5.18
CA PHE A 81 -9.85 13.44 5.33
C PHE A 81 -10.31 14.14 4.06
N LEU A 82 -11.28 13.52 3.38
CA LEU A 82 -11.96 14.12 2.24
C LEU A 82 -13.32 14.61 2.71
N ASP A 83 -13.70 15.80 2.26
CA ASP A 83 -15.07 16.28 2.41
C ASP A 83 -16.04 15.26 1.77
N ASP A 84 -17.28 15.23 2.26
CA ASP A 84 -18.30 14.36 1.69
C ASP A 84 -18.51 14.72 0.21
N LEU A 85 -18.34 13.74 -0.68
CA LEU A 85 -18.49 13.92 -2.12
C LEU A 85 -19.95 13.79 -2.55
N VAL A 86 -20.81 13.19 -1.72
CA VAL A 86 -22.23 13.01 -2.03
C VAL A 86 -22.90 14.37 -2.12
N GLY A 87 -23.67 14.58 -3.20
CA GLY A 87 -24.34 15.85 -3.47
C GLY A 87 -23.50 16.86 -4.26
N MET A 88 -22.19 16.67 -4.39
CA MET A 88 -21.34 17.52 -5.23
C MET A 88 -21.60 17.25 -6.73
N ASN A 89 -21.21 18.20 -7.57
CA ASN A 89 -21.06 17.92 -9.00
C ASN A 89 -19.86 16.98 -9.22
N TYR A 90 -20.01 15.97 -10.08
CA TYR A 90 -18.95 14.99 -10.37
C TYR A 90 -17.62 15.62 -10.82
N ILE A 91 -17.64 16.71 -11.57
CA ILE A 91 -16.42 17.38 -12.04
C ILE A 91 -15.66 18.00 -10.86
N GLU A 92 -16.37 18.58 -9.90
CA GLU A 92 -15.78 19.15 -8.69
C GLU A 92 -15.26 18.05 -7.77
N ALA A 93 -16.05 16.99 -7.56
CA ALA A 93 -15.68 15.84 -6.75
C ALA A 93 -14.41 15.14 -7.28
N SER A 94 -14.35 14.90 -8.59
CA SER A 94 -13.17 14.30 -9.24
C SER A 94 -11.94 15.21 -9.16
N SER A 95 -12.09 16.53 -9.26
CA SER A 95 -11.00 17.48 -9.05
C SER A 95 -10.46 17.41 -7.61
N LEU A 96 -11.36 17.35 -6.62
CA LEU A 96 -11.01 17.27 -5.21
C LEU A 96 -10.24 15.97 -4.89
N LEU A 97 -10.67 14.82 -5.44
CA LEU A 97 -9.95 13.56 -5.32
C LEU A 97 -8.51 13.67 -5.85
N ASN A 98 -8.36 14.14 -7.09
CA ASN A 98 -7.04 14.26 -7.72
C ASN A 98 -6.11 15.18 -6.93
N LYS A 99 -6.62 16.31 -6.43
CA LYS A 99 -5.85 17.27 -5.62
C LYS A 99 -5.34 16.65 -4.32
N ASN A 100 -6.12 15.76 -3.72
CA ASN A 100 -5.74 15.06 -2.50
C ASN A 100 -4.88 13.81 -2.76
N GLY A 101 -4.69 13.42 -4.03
CA GLY A 101 -3.85 12.29 -4.45
C GLY A 101 -4.60 10.96 -4.52
N MET A 102 -5.93 11.02 -4.68
CA MET A 102 -6.80 9.87 -4.94
C MET A 102 -7.03 9.71 -6.44
N LYS A 103 -7.60 8.58 -6.83
CA LYS A 103 -7.92 8.26 -8.22
C LYS A 103 -9.42 8.10 -8.41
N VAL A 104 -9.88 8.44 -9.61
CA VAL A 104 -11.25 8.15 -10.04
C VAL A 104 -11.28 6.75 -10.64
N GLY A 105 -12.19 5.91 -10.14
CA GLY A 105 -12.45 4.55 -10.62
C GLY A 105 -13.62 4.52 -11.61
N GLU A 106 -14.50 3.54 -11.45
CA GLU A 106 -15.68 3.34 -12.30
C GLU A 106 -16.72 4.44 -12.09
N VAL A 107 -17.35 4.91 -13.17
CA VAL A 107 -18.44 5.90 -13.10
C VAL A 107 -19.70 5.34 -13.74
N LYS A 108 -20.72 5.09 -12.91
CA LYS A 108 -22.05 4.64 -13.33
C LYS A 108 -23.06 5.77 -13.29
N ARG A 109 -23.91 5.84 -14.31
CA ARG A 109 -25.01 6.82 -14.41
C ARG A 109 -26.35 6.13 -14.21
N ILE A 110 -27.22 6.72 -13.38
CA ILE A 110 -28.59 6.24 -13.19
C ILE A 110 -29.60 7.38 -13.29
N LYS A 111 -30.83 7.06 -13.67
CA LYS A 111 -31.94 8.00 -13.57
C LYS A 111 -32.24 8.26 -12.09
N SER A 112 -32.41 9.53 -11.72
CA SER A 112 -32.80 9.94 -10.37
C SER A 112 -33.45 11.32 -10.41
N ASP A 113 -34.09 11.72 -9.32
CA ASP A 113 -34.67 13.07 -9.13
C ASP A 113 -33.62 14.17 -8.89
N LEU A 114 -32.34 13.82 -8.86
CA LEU A 114 -31.23 14.74 -8.64
C LEU A 114 -30.76 15.39 -9.94
N PRO A 115 -30.21 16.62 -9.88
CA PRO A 115 -29.51 17.29 -10.98
C PRO A 115 -28.54 16.38 -11.76
N ILE A 116 -28.48 16.55 -13.07
CA ILE A 116 -27.55 15.80 -13.93
C ILE A 116 -26.10 15.99 -13.46
N ASN A 117 -25.33 14.91 -13.45
CA ASN A 117 -23.96 14.83 -12.94
C ASN A 117 -23.77 15.05 -11.43
N GLN A 118 -24.85 15.14 -10.64
CA GLN A 118 -24.73 15.13 -9.18
C GLN A 118 -24.30 13.74 -8.69
N VAL A 119 -23.34 13.69 -7.76
CA VAL A 119 -22.88 12.46 -7.11
C VAL A 119 -23.96 11.95 -6.16
N ILE A 120 -24.38 10.71 -6.37
CA ILE A 120 -25.39 10.00 -5.57
C ILE A 120 -24.70 9.19 -4.48
N ALA A 121 -23.63 8.47 -4.83
CA ALA A 121 -22.86 7.65 -3.92
C ALA A 121 -21.44 7.43 -4.44
N THR A 122 -20.55 7.07 -3.52
CA THR A 122 -19.19 6.63 -3.85
C THR A 122 -18.86 5.29 -3.20
N SER A 123 -17.89 4.58 -3.76
CA SER A 123 -17.27 3.41 -3.15
C SER A 123 -15.74 3.54 -3.21
N PRO A 124 -15.03 3.63 -2.08
CA PRO A 124 -15.54 3.62 -0.71
C PRO A 124 -16.40 4.85 -0.39
N LYS A 125 -17.14 4.80 0.72
CA LYS A 125 -18.00 5.90 1.15
C LYS A 125 -17.15 7.13 1.49
N SER A 126 -17.52 8.30 0.97
CA SER A 126 -16.90 9.57 1.33
C SER A 126 -17.16 9.93 2.80
N GLY A 127 -16.21 10.66 3.42
CA GLY A 127 -16.25 11.04 4.83
C GLY A 127 -15.57 10.05 5.81
N GLU A 128 -15.05 8.93 5.31
CA GLU A 128 -14.20 8.01 6.09
C GLU A 128 -12.71 8.35 5.89
N PRO A 129 -11.82 7.90 6.80
CA PRO A 129 -10.38 8.02 6.61
C PRO A 129 -9.94 7.28 5.34
N ILE A 130 -9.23 7.98 4.45
CA ILE A 130 -8.83 7.43 3.15
C ILE A 130 -7.32 7.31 3.02
N SER A 131 -6.88 6.26 2.35
CA SER A 131 -5.46 6.05 2.05
C SER A 131 -5.04 6.84 0.82
N ARG A 132 -3.77 7.26 0.78
CA ARG A 132 -3.22 7.92 -0.42
C ARG A 132 -3.31 6.97 -1.61
N GLY A 133 -3.67 7.49 -2.78
CA GLY A 133 -3.80 6.68 -4.00
C GLY A 133 -5.02 5.78 -4.04
N GLN A 134 -5.89 5.84 -3.02
CA GLN A 134 -7.17 5.11 -3.01
C GLN A 134 -8.03 5.53 -4.20
N GLU A 135 -8.68 4.53 -4.79
CA GLU A 135 -9.58 4.69 -5.92
C GLU A 135 -11.02 4.81 -5.43
N PHE A 136 -11.79 5.67 -6.09
CA PHE A 136 -13.20 5.93 -5.77
C PHE A 136 -14.08 5.71 -7.00
N ASP A 137 -14.98 4.74 -6.89
CA ASP A 137 -16.08 4.56 -7.85
C ASP A 137 -17.20 5.55 -7.54
N PHE A 138 -17.91 5.97 -8.59
CA PHE A 138 -18.99 6.94 -8.53
C PHE A 138 -20.29 6.39 -9.10
N LEU A 139 -21.38 6.64 -8.38
CA LEU A 139 -22.73 6.59 -8.90
C LEU A 139 -23.23 8.03 -9.05
N ILE A 140 -23.56 8.45 -10.26
CA ILE A 140 -23.99 9.82 -10.56
C ILE A 140 -25.37 9.87 -11.22
N SER A 141 -26.07 10.98 -11.03
CA SER A 141 -27.38 11.20 -11.62
C SER A 141 -27.31 11.53 -13.11
N ASN A 142 -28.23 10.94 -13.87
CA ASN A 142 -28.53 11.28 -15.25
C ASN A 142 -29.78 12.18 -15.39
N GLY A 143 -30.35 12.63 -14.26
CA GLY A 143 -31.62 13.37 -14.19
C GLY A 143 -32.87 12.50 -14.32
N LEU A 144 -34.03 13.13 -14.10
CA LEU A 144 -35.32 12.68 -14.60
C LEU A 144 -35.32 13.11 -16.07
N GLU A 145 -35.44 12.18 -17.02
CA GLU A 145 -35.61 12.59 -18.42
C GLU A 145 -36.84 13.48 -18.62
#